data_AF-A0A849VI65-F1
#
_entry.id   AF-A0A849VI65-F1
#
_cell.length_a   1.000
_cell.length_b   1.000
_cell.length_c   1.000
_cell.angle_alpha   90.00
_cell.angle_beta   90.00
_cell.angle_gamma   90.00
#
_symmetry.space_group_name_H-M   'P 1'
#
loop_
_entity.id
_entity.type
_entity.pdbx_description
1 polymer ?
#
loop_
_entity_poly.entity_id
_entity_poly.type
_entity_poly.pdbx_seq_one_letter_code
_entity_poly.pdbx_strand_id
1 'polypeptide(L)' 'MLNIDDTDGLRITLDNKNILHLRPSGNAPELRCYAESSSLNKAKLLVKNTLAKLASLDLKPLYQSS' A
#
# COMPACT_ATOMS: atom_id res chain seq x y z
N MET A 1 -17.49 1.22 -6.50
CA MET A 1 -17.66 1.18 -5.05
C MET A 1 -16.28 1.01 -4.44
N LEU A 2 -15.86 1.98 -3.66
CA LEU A 2 -14.67 1.89 -2.82
C LEU A 2 -14.94 0.88 -1.70
N ASN A 3 -14.04 -0.09 -1.52
CA ASN A 3 -14.09 -1.03 -0.40
C ASN A 3 -12.73 -1.06 0.31
N ILE A 4 -12.74 -1.10 1.63
CA ILE A 4 -11.55 -1.15 2.46
C ILE A 4 -11.64 -2.40 3.35
N ASP A 5 -10.56 -3.15 3.43
CA ASP A 5 -10.37 -4.31 4.31
C ASP A 5 -9.00 -4.15 5.00
N ASP A 6 -8.98 -4.20 6.33
CA ASP A 6 -7.80 -3.99 7.18
C ASP A 6 -7.35 -5.26 7.94
N THR A 7 -7.93 -6.42 7.61
CA THR A 7 -7.68 -7.70 8.32
C THR A 7 -6.22 -8.16 8.23
N ASP A 8 -5.57 -7.94 7.08
CA ASP A 8 -4.16 -8.30 6.84
C ASP A 8 -3.41 -7.15 6.18
N GLY A 9 -3.36 -6.01 6.86
CA GLY A 9 -2.92 -4.75 6.28
C GLY A 9 -4.05 -4.07 5.49
N LEU A 10 -3.77 -2.91 4.93
CA LEU A 10 -4.75 -2.05 4.28
C LEU A 10 -4.95 -2.44 2.80
N ARG A 11 -6.03 -3.16 2.51
CA ARG A 11 -6.47 -3.52 1.16
C ARG A 11 -7.62 -2.63 0.72
N ILE A 12 -7.45 -1.96 -0.41
CA ILE A 12 -8.39 -0.99 -0.97
C ILE A 12 -8.78 -1.45 -2.37
N THR A 13 -10.07 -1.70 -2.59
CA THR A 13 -10.64 -1.84 -3.94
C THR A 13 -11.16 -0.48 -4.38
N LEU A 14 -10.55 0.11 -5.40
CA LEU A 14 -10.91 1.41 -5.97
C LEU A 14 -12.18 1.31 -6.84
N ASP A 15 -12.81 2.44 -7.14
CA ASP A 15 -14.03 2.45 -7.98
C ASP A 15 -13.85 1.87 -9.38
N ASN A 16 -12.63 1.97 -9.91
CA ASN A 16 -12.25 1.36 -11.19
C ASN A 16 -11.89 -0.14 -11.08
N LYS A 17 -12.19 -0.77 -9.93
CA LYS A 17 -11.91 -2.17 -9.59
C LYS A 17 -10.42 -2.52 -9.46
N ASN A 18 -9.51 -1.54 -9.56
CA ASN A 18 -8.11 -1.79 -9.20
C ASN A 18 -8.00 -2.04 -7.70
N ILE A 19 -7.06 -2.89 -7.31
CA ILE A 19 -6.77 -3.18 -5.91
C ILE A 19 -5.40 -2.59 -5.56
N LEU A 20 -5.32 -1.95 -4.40
CA LEU A 20 -4.08 -1.54 -3.76
C LEU A 20 -4.02 -2.21 -2.39
N HIS A 21 -2.91 -2.86 -2.05
CA HIS A 21 -2.75 -3.51 -0.74
C HIS A 21 -1.42 -3.12 -0.11
N LEU A 22 -1.49 -2.43 1.03
CA LEU A 22 -0.34 -2.05 1.85
C LEU A 22 -0.28 -2.95 3.07
N ARG A 23 0.86 -3.60 3.30
CA ARG A 23 1.00 -4.55 4.40
C ARG A 23 2.36 -4.42 5.07
N PRO A 24 2.43 -4.25 6.41
CA PRO A 24 3.69 -4.40 7.14
C PRO A 24 4.24 -5.82 6.96
N SER A 25 5.54 -5.96 6.74
CA SER A 25 6.18 -7.28 6.75
C SER A 25 6.24 -7.82 8.18
N GLY A 26 5.84 -9.08 8.38
CA GLY A 26 6.04 -9.77 9.66
C GLY A 26 7.50 -10.23 9.88
N ASN A 27 8.37 -10.12 8.87
CA ASN A 27 9.72 -10.68 8.90
C ASN A 27 10.83 -9.62 8.98
N ALA A 28 10.52 -8.36 8.71
CA ALA A 28 11.49 -7.28 8.61
C ALA A 28 10.79 -5.92 8.80
N PRO A 29 11.52 -4.85 9.17
CA PRO A 29 10.98 -3.49 9.28
C PRO A 29 10.72 -2.87 7.90
N GLU A 30 9.80 -3.48 7.14
CA GLU A 30 9.51 -3.13 5.75
C GLU A 30 8.00 -3.02 5.52
N LEU A 31 7.61 -2.10 4.64
CA LEU A 31 6.24 -2.00 4.11
C LEU A 31 6.16 -2.63 2.72
N ARG A 32 5.22 -3.52 2.51
CA ARG A 32 4.94 -4.14 1.20
C ARG A 32 3.77 -3.42 0.53
N CYS A 33 3.85 -3.27 -0.80
CA CYS A 33 2.82 -2.66 -1.63
C CYS A 33 2.51 -3.56 -2.82
N TYR A 34 1.27 -4.00 -2.93
CA TYR A 34 0.76 -4.83 -4.02
C TYR A 34 -0.32 -4.08 -4.79
N ALA A 35 -0.43 -4.34 -6.09
CA ALA A 35 -1.49 -3.79 -6.92
C ALA A 35 -2.03 -4.81 -7.91
N GLU A 36 -3.35 -4.81 -8.09
CA GLU A 36 -4.01 -5.53 -9.17
C GLU A 36 -4.75 -4.55 -10.08
N SER A 37 -4.65 -4.78 -11.38
CA SER A 37 -5.31 -3.97 -12.39
C SER A 37 -5.49 -4.78 -13.67
N SER A 38 -6.29 -4.26 -14.60
CA SER A 38 -6.53 -4.86 -15.90
C SER A 38 -5.30 -4.88 -16.82
N SER A 39 -4.19 -4.23 -16.44
CA SER A 39 -2.93 -4.32 -17.16
C SER A 39 -1.73 -4.21 -16.22
N LEU A 40 -0.64 -4.88 -16.61
CA LEU A 40 0.62 -4.85 -15.87
C LEU A 40 1.16 -3.42 -15.72
N ASN A 41 1.03 -2.59 -16.76
CA ASN A 41 1.51 -1.21 -16.73
C ASN A 41 0.75 -0.36 -15.70
N LYS A 42 -0.58 -0.53 -15.61
CA LYS A 42 -1.39 0.17 -14.60
C LYS A 42 -1.06 -0.31 -13.19
N ALA A 43 -0.88 -1.61 -12.98
CA ALA A 43 -0.48 -2.16 -11.69
C ALA A 43 0.90 -1.63 -11.24
N LYS A 44 1.88 -1.63 -12.14
CA LYS A 44 3.22 -1.07 -11.88
C LYS A 44 3.17 0.42 -11.53
N LEU A 45 2.38 1.19 -12.27
CA LEU A 45 2.21 2.62 -12.01
C LEU A 45 1.55 2.86 -10.65
N LEU A 46 0.55 2.05 -10.28
CA LEU A 46 -0.14 2.16 -9.00
C LEU A 46 0.81 1.90 -7.83
N VAL A 47 1.64 0.84 -7.91
CA VAL A 47 2.68 0.57 -6.90
C VAL A 47 3.68 1.72 -6.82
N LYS A 48 4.25 2.14 -7.96
CA LYS A 48 5.26 3.19 -8.01
C LYS A 48 4.75 4.50 -7.40
N ASN A 49 3.55 4.93 -7.80
CA ASN A 49 2.97 6.17 -7.31
C ASN A 49 2.63 6.09 -5.82
N THR A 50 2.12 4.95 -5.35
CA THR A 50 1.79 4.75 -3.93
C THR A 50 3.06 4.80 -3.08
N LEU A 51 4.09 4.02 -3.43
CA LEU A 51 5.35 3.99 -2.70
C LEU A 51 6.04 5.37 -2.71
N ALA A 52 6.06 6.06 -3.84
CA ALA A 52 6.61 7.41 -3.91
C ALA A 52 5.85 8.39 -3.01
N LYS A 53 4.52 8.28 -2.94
CA LYS A 53 3.71 9.13 -2.07
C LYS A 53 3.98 8.83 -0.60
N LEU A 54 4.05 7.55 -0.22
CA LEU A 54 4.37 7.13 1.14
C LEU A 54 5.77 7.58 1.57
N ALA A 55 6.77 7.45 0.69
CA ALA A 55 8.13 7.91 0.95
C ALA A 55 8.24 9.43 1.10
N SER A 56 7.29 10.20 0.54
CA SER A 56 7.20 11.66 0.72
C SER A 56 6.47 12.08 1.99
N LEU A 57 5.84 11.15 2.71
CA LEU A 57 5.22 11.46 3.99
C LEU A 57 6.32 11.55 5.05
N ASP A 58 6.24 12.60 5.87
CA ASP A 58 7.14 12.74 7.03
C ASP A 58 6.64 11.81 8.15
N LEU A 59 6.96 10.53 7.99
CA LEU A 59 6.57 9.48 8.92
C LEU A 59 7.55 9.45 10.08
N LYS A 60 7.10 9.88 11.26
CA LYS A 60 7.86 9.66 12.50
C LYS A 60 7.88 8.17 12.82
N PRO A 61 9.05 7.56 13.10
CA PRO A 61 9.10 6.19 13.58
C PRO A 61 8.25 6.08 14.85
N LEU A 62 7.31 5.13 14.87
CA LEU A 62 6.46 4.87 16.05
C LEU A 62 7.25 4.25 17.22
N TYR A 63 8.52 3.88 17.01
CA TYR A 63 9.43 3.39 18.03
C TYR A 63 10.48 4.45 18.40
N GLN A 64 10.04 5.46 19.16
CA GLN A 64 10.91 6.25 20.04
C GLN A 64 10.19 6.43 21.37
N SER A 65 10.29 5.43 22.23
CA SER A 65 10.06 5.58 23.65
C SER A 65 11.11 4.77 24.39
N SER A 66 11.73 5.45 25.34
CA SER A 66 12.82 5.06 26.24
C SER A 66 12.57 3.76 26.99
#